data_AF-A0A2X3BC05-F1
#
_entry.id   AF-A0A2X3BC05-F1
#
_cell.length_a   1.000
_cell.length_b   1.000
_cell.length_c   1.000
_cell.angle_alpha   90.00
_cell.angle_beta   90.00
_cell.angle_gamma   90.00
#
_symmetry.space_group_name_H-M   'P 1'
#
loop_
_entity.id
_entity.type
_entity.pdbx_description
1 polymer ?
#
loop_
_entity_poly.entity_id
_entity_poly.type
_entity_poly.pdbx_seq_one_letter_code
_entity_poly.pdbx_strand_id
1 'polypeptide(L)'
;MIELKNITKIYPNGFQAIKPLNLTIQKGDIMGIIGYSGAGKSTLIRLINRLESPTTGEVFINGVNILNLSTRKLQKSDKKSV
;
A
#
# COMPACT_ATOMS: atom_id res chain seq x y z
N MET A 1 9.51 4.60 -6.60
CA MET A 1 9.61 3.24 -6.04
C MET A 1 8.54 3.09 -4.96
N ILE A 2 7.76 2.02 -5.02
CA ILE A 2 6.78 1.63 -3.99
C ILE A 2 7.29 0.34 -3.37
N GLU A 3 7.27 0.25 -2.05
CA GLU A 3 7.68 -0.96 -1.31
C GLU A 3 6.66 -1.28 -0.22
N LEU A 4 6.11 -2.49 -0.27
CA LEU A 4 5.24 -3.06 0.75
C LEU A 4 6.05 -4.09 1.53
N LYS A 5 6.16 -3.92 2.85
CA LYS A 5 6.89 -4.84 3.73
C LYS A 5 5.94 -5.53 4.68
N ASN A 6 5.87 -6.86 4.57
CA ASN A 6 5.04 -7.76 5.38
C ASN A 6 3.62 -7.22 5.59
N ILE A 7 3.03 -6.68 4.52
CA ILE A 7 1.73 -6.02 4.61
C ILE A 7 0.64 -7.08 4.79
N THR A 8 -0.29 -6.82 5.71
CA THR A 8 -1.48 -7.65 5.90
C THR A 8 -2.74 -6.80 5.92
N LYS A 9 -3.89 -7.41 5.61
CA LYS A 9 -5.19 -6.79 5.79
C LYS A 9 -6.20 -7.83 6.27
N ILE A 10 -6.73 -7.57 7.46
CA ILE A 10 -7.84 -8.29 8.06
C ILE A 10 -8.97 -7.27 8.28
N TYR A 11 -10.14 -7.55 7.73
CA TYR A 11 -11.34 -6.74 7.95
C TYR A 11 -12.00 -7.07 9.30
N PRO A 12 -12.88 -6.20 9.84
CA PRO A 12 -13.51 -6.40 11.15
C PRO A 12 -14.28 -7.72 11.30
N ASN A 13 -14.76 -8.28 10.19
CA ASN A 13 -15.42 -9.59 10.15
C ASN A 13 -14.44 -10.79 10.22
N GLY A 14 -13.15 -10.55 10.44
CA GLY A 14 -12.10 -11.57 10.48
C GLY A 14 -11.60 -12.03 9.11
N PHE A 15 -12.15 -11.50 8.01
CA PHE A 15 -11.70 -11.90 6.67
C PHE A 15 -10.31 -11.36 6.36
N GLN A 16 -9.34 -12.26 6.15
CA GLN A 16 -7.98 -11.93 5.76
C GLN A 16 -7.90 -11.69 4.25
N ALA A 17 -8.12 -10.44 3.83
CA ALA A 17 -8.09 -10.02 2.44
C ALA A 17 -6.67 -10.01 1.83
N ILE A 18 -5.65 -9.69 2.64
CA ILE A 18 -4.25 -9.73 2.24
C ILE A 18 -3.47 -10.53 3.29
N LYS A 19 -2.92 -11.67 2.87
CA LYS A 19 -1.91 -12.43 3.62
C LYS A 19 -0.57 -11.68 3.60
N PRO A 20 0.37 -11.98 4.50
CA PRO A 20 1.68 -11.33 4.51
C PRO A 20 2.31 -11.28 3.12
N LEU A 21 2.46 -10.06 2.60
CA LEU A 21 2.94 -9.81 1.24
C LEU A 21 4.12 -8.84 1.28
N ASN A 22 5.17 -9.17 0.53
CA ASN A 22 6.26 -8.27 0.21
C ASN A 22 6.20 -7.96 -1.28
N LEU A 23 6.20 -6.67 -1.65
CA LEU A 23 6.10 -6.23 -3.03
C LEU A 23 6.93 -4.98 -3.24
N THR A 24 7.79 -4.98 -4.25
CA THR A 24 8.55 -3.80 -4.68
C THR A 24 8.19 -3.47 -6.12
N ILE A 25 7.86 -2.21 -6.38
CA ILE A 25 7.53 -1.69 -7.71
C ILE A 25 8.47 -0.52 -7.99
N GLN A 26 9.24 -0.63 -9.06
CA GLN A 26 10.17 0.40 -9.48
C GLN A 26 9.48 1.48 -10.31
N LYS A 27 10.15 2.63 -10.44
CA LYS A 27 9.65 3.73 -11.28
C LYS A 27 9.70 3.27 -12.75
N GLY A 28 8.55 3.31 -13.42
CA GLY A 28 8.41 2.89 -14.82
C GLY A 28 7.88 1.46 -15.00
N ASP A 29 7.74 0.69 -13.92
CA ASP A 29 7.16 -0.65 -14.00
C ASP A 29 5.69 -0.60 -14.39
N ILE A 30 5.30 -1.52 -15.28
CA ILE A 30 3.90 -1.80 -15.60
C ILE A 30 3.57 -3.16 -15.00
N MET A 31 2.66 -3.20 -14.03
CA MET A 31 2.26 -4.42 -13.33
C MET A 31 0.77 -4.69 -13.49
N GLY A 32 0.42 -5.94 -13.82
CA GLY A 32 -0.94 -6.45 -13.77
C GLY A 32 -1.19 -7.26 -12.50
N ILE A 33 -2.36 -7.08 -11.87
CA ILE A 33 -2.80 -7.87 -10.71
C ILE A 33 -3.96 -8.76 -11.16
N ILE A 34 -3.75 -10.08 -11.14
CA ILE A 34 -4.74 -11.07 -11.56
C ILE A 34 -5.16 -12.00 -10.41
N GLY A 35 -6.31 -12.65 -10.56
CA GLY A 35 -6.86 -13.59 -9.57
C GLY A 35 -8.38 -13.55 -9.49
N TYR A 36 -8.98 -14.54 -8.83
CA TYR A 36 -10.43 -14.66 -8.67
C TYR A 36 -11.07 -13.47 -7.93
N SER A 37 -12.39 -13.31 -8.09
CA SER A 37 -13.14 -12.35 -7.27
C SER A 37 -12.93 -12.64 -5.77
N GLY A 38 -12.76 -11.60 -4.97
CA GLY A 38 -12.46 -11.74 -3.53
C GLY A 38 -10.99 -12.05 -3.17
N ALA A 39 -10.10 -12.28 -4.13
CA ALA A 39 -8.68 -12.59 -3.86
C ALA A 39 -7.84 -11.40 -3.31
N GLY A 40 -8.46 -10.27 -2.96
CA GLY A 40 -7.75 -9.11 -2.39
C GLY A 40 -7.17 -8.11 -3.38
N LYS A 41 -7.40 -8.26 -4.70
CA LYS A 41 -6.84 -7.36 -5.74
C LYS A 41 -7.16 -5.87 -5.50
N SER A 42 -8.45 -5.54 -5.37
CA SER A 42 -8.88 -4.16 -5.13
C SER A 42 -8.42 -3.65 -3.78
N THR A 43 -8.35 -4.52 -2.77
CA THR A 43 -7.80 -4.20 -1.45
C THR A 43 -6.32 -3.82 -1.56
N LEU A 44 -5.50 -4.58 -2.30
CA LEU A 44 -4.09 -4.28 -2.52
C LEU A 44 -3.90 -2.91 -3.19
N ILE A 45 -4.68 -2.61 -4.24
CA ILE A 45 -4.63 -1.31 -4.92
C ILE A 45 -4.99 -0.17 -3.94
N ARG A 46 -6.02 -0.36 -3.10
CA ARG A 46 -6.40 0.64 -2.09
C ARG A 46 -5.34 0.84 -1.01
N LEU A 47 -4.63 -0.22 -0.61
CA LEU A 47 -3.51 -0.12 0.33
C LEU A 47 -2.35 0.69 -0.27
N ILE A 48 -1.98 0.41 -1.53
CA ILE A 48 -0.93 1.14 -2.25
C ILE A 48 -1.29 2.63 -2.36
N ASN A 49 -2.54 2.93 -2.70
CA ASN A 49 -3.05 4.30 -2.82
C ASN A 49 -3.37 4.95 -1.46
N ARG A 50 -3.15 4.25 -0.34
CA ARG A 50 -3.50 4.69 1.02
C ARG A 50 -4.97 5.11 1.18
N LEU A 51 -5.86 4.55 0.38
CA LEU A 51 -7.31 4.65 0.57
C LEU A 51 -7.78 3.74 1.71
N GLU A 52 -6.99 2.71 2.01
CA GLU A 52 -7.13 1.88 3.20
C GLU A 52 -5.80 1.75 3.91
N SER A 53 -5.84 1.64 5.24
CA SER A 53 -4.66 1.29 6.05
C SER A 53 -4.51 -0.23 6.15
N PRO A 54 -3.27 -0.76 6.11
CA PRO A 54 -3.04 -2.16 6.41
C PRO A 54 -3.31 -2.45 7.88
N THR A 55 -3.52 -3.73 8.20
CA THR A 55 -3.64 -4.20 9.58
C THR A 55 -2.25 -4.27 10.23
N THR A 56 -1.26 -4.77 9.50
CA THR A 56 0.15 -4.78 9.91
C THR A 56 1.06 -4.51 8.72
N GLY A 57 2.33 -4.22 9.00
CA GLY A 57 3.36 -4.00 8.00
C GLY A 57 3.54 -2.52 7.66
N GLU A 58 4.35 -2.27 6.64
CA GLU A 58 4.80 -0.94 6.28
C GLU A 58 4.62 -0.67 4.78
N VAL A 59 4.36 0.59 4.44
CA VAL A 59 4.25 1.07 3.06
C VAL A 59 5.24 2.20 2.87
N PHE A 60 6.15 2.06 1.91
CA PHE A 60 7.12 3.07 1.56
C PHE A 60 6.84 3.60 0.14
N ILE A 61 6.88 4.92 -0.01
CA ILE A 61 6.90 5.58 -1.32
C ILE A 61 8.18 6.41 -1.39
N ASN A 62 9.02 6.12 -2.39
CA ASN A 62 10.32 6.76 -2.60
C ASN A 62 11.18 6.77 -1.32
N GLY A 63 11.21 5.65 -0.59
CA GLY A 63 11.98 5.49 0.64
C GLY A 63 11.34 6.08 1.90
N VAL A 64 10.17 6.72 1.80
CA VAL A 64 9.48 7.32 2.94
C VAL A 64 8.34 6.41 3.40
N ASN A 65 8.37 5.96 4.67
CA ASN A 65 7.25 5.24 5.27
C ASN A 65 6.05 6.20 5.39
N ILE A 66 5.01 5.95 4.60
CA ILE A 66 3.87 6.86 4.53
C ILE A 66 2.91 6.69 5.71
N LEU A 67 2.86 5.51 6.36
CA LEU A 67 1.92 5.25 7.46
C LEU A 67 2.22 6.09 8.70
N ASN A 68 3.50 6.38 8.95
CA ASN A 68 3.95 7.19 10.09
C ASN A 68 3.91 8.70 9.84
N LEU A 69 3.53 9.14 8.64
CA LEU A 69 3.37 10.56 8.35
C LEU A 69 1.99 11.03 8.83
N SER A 70 1.98 12.00 9.75
CA SER A 70 0.75 12.72 10.08
C SER A 70 0.18 13.37 8.82
N THR A 71 -1.14 13.39 8.70
CA THR A 71 -1.89 13.87 7.52
C THR A 71 -1.46 15.25 7.01
N ARG A 72 -0.87 16.09 7.87
CA ARG A 72 -0.35 17.42 7.54
C ARG A 72 1.00 17.44 6.80
N LYS A 73 1.83 16.39 6.89
CA LYS A 73 3.15 16.35 6.23
C LYS A 73 3.09 15.83 4.80
N LEU A 74 2.12 14.99 4.45
CA LEU A 74 1.99 14.42 3.10
C LEU A 74 1.69 15.51 2.05
N GLN A 75 0.81 16.46 2.38
CA GLN A 75 0.46 17.59 1.49
C GLN A 75 1.64 18.54 1.19
N LYS A 76 2.71 18.51 2.01
CA LYS A 76 3.91 19.34 1.79
C LYS A 76 4.96 18.64 0.94
N SER A 77 4.96 17.30 0.86
CA SER A 77 5.90 16.55 0.04
C SER A 77 5.57 16.64 -1.45
N ASP A 78 4.28 16.74 -1.80
CA ASP A 78 3.83 16.92 -3.19
C ASP A 78 4.16 18.30 -3.78
N LYS A 79 4.52 19.29 -2.94
CA LYS A 79 4.82 20.67 -3.37
C LYS A 79 6.30 20.99 -3.58
N LYS A 80 7.21 20.02 -3.35
CA LYS A 80 8.67 20.24 -3.51
C LYS A 80 9.26 19.65 -4.79
N SER A 81 8.42 19.09 -5.66
CA SER A 81 8.83 18.42 -6.90
C SER A 81 8.31 19.10 -8.17
N VAL A 82 7.92 20.39 -8.09
CA VAL A 82 7.64 21.26 -9.25
C VAL A 82 8.56 22.46 -9.17
#